data_AF-M6F9Z0-F1
#
_entry.id   AF-M6F9Z0-F1
#
_cell.length_a   1.000
_cell.length_b   1.000
_cell.length_c   1.000
_cell.angle_alpha   90.00
_cell.angle_beta   90.00
_cell.angle_gamma   90.00
#
_symmetry.space_group_name_H-M   'P 1'
#
loop_
_entity.id
_entity.type
_entity.pdbx_description
1 polymer ?
#
loop_
_entity_poly.entity_id
_entity_poly.type
_entity_poly.pdbx_seq_one_letter_code
_entity_poly.pdbx_strand_id
1 'polypeptide(L)'
;MNYQEINGEFEDGTKYTLRSPILEFSNLGYGLFANDTRTSVRVPPQVIGLGLLETVPENTILSFADPSDKDGNGISGRPNYVLNLNGIGQTLGRFGWKANNTDLSRQSSAAF
;
A
#
# COMPACT_ATOMS: atom_id res chain seq x y z
N MET A 1 21.16 9.61 2.12
CA MET A 1 20.18 8.54 1.86
C MET A 1 20.81 7.58 0.89
N ASN A 2 21.02 6.35 1.34
CA ASN A 2 21.60 5.29 0.51
C ASN A 2 20.47 4.50 -0.14
N TYR A 3 20.67 4.06 -1.38
CA TYR A 3 19.72 3.24 -2.10
C TYR A 3 20.45 2.06 -2.72
N GLN A 4 19.80 0.90 -2.72
CA GLN A 4 20.21 -0.24 -3.53
C GLN A 4 19.47 -0.16 -4.87
N GLU A 5 20.21 -0.22 -5.97
CA GLU A 5 19.63 -0.31 -7.31
C GLU A 5 19.27 -1.76 -7.64
N ILE A 6 18.08 -1.96 -8.20
CA ILE A 6 17.55 -3.25 -8.63
C ILE A 6 17.26 -3.12 -10.12
N ASN A 7 18.01 -3.85 -10.93
CA ASN A 7 17.81 -3.86 -12.38
C ASN A 7 16.81 -4.95 -12.75
N GLY A 8 15.99 -4.68 -13.76
CA GLY A 8 15.07 -5.64 -14.34
C GLY A 8 14.76 -5.31 -15.78
N GLU A 9 13.88 -6.10 -16.38
CA GLU A 9 13.49 -6.01 -17.77
C GLU A 9 11.99 -6.31 -17.86
N PHE A 10 11.25 -5.54 -18.65
CA PHE A 10 9.86 -5.81 -18.98
C PHE A 10 9.78 -6.97 -19.98
N GLU A 11 8.58 -7.55 -20.17
CA GLU A 11 8.38 -8.68 -21.11
C GLU A 11 8.72 -8.33 -22.57
N ASP A 12 8.69 -7.04 -22.92
CA ASP A 12 9.05 -6.52 -24.24
C ASP A 12 10.56 -6.31 -24.44
N GLY A 13 11.38 -6.61 -23.42
CA GLY A 13 12.83 -6.44 -23.42
C GLY A 13 13.32 -5.06 -22.96
N THR A 14 12.41 -4.16 -22.60
CA THR A 14 12.77 -2.81 -22.12
C THR A 14 13.37 -2.90 -20.71
N LYS A 15 14.59 -2.39 -20.54
CA LYS A 15 15.28 -2.40 -19.23
C LYS A 15 14.74 -1.32 -18.30
N TYR A 16 14.65 -1.63 -17.02
CA TYR A 16 14.34 -0.66 -15.97
C TYR A 16 15.30 -0.80 -14.78
N THR A 17 15.37 0.27 -13.99
CA THR A 17 16.10 0.29 -12.71
C THR A 17 15.19 0.83 -11.62
N LEU A 18 15.02 0.06 -10.55
CA LEU A 18 14.32 0.47 -9.33
C LEU A 18 15.33 0.88 -8.27
N ARG A 19 14.90 1.74 -7.34
CA ARG A 19 15.70 2.13 -6.17
C ARG A 19 14.99 1.70 -4.90
N SER A 20 15.68 0.89 -4.09
CA SER A 20 15.22 0.49 -2.77
C SER A 20 15.98 1.26 -1.69
N PRO A 21 15.31 2.01 -0.79
CA PRO A 21 15.99 2.80 0.24
C PRO A 21 16.63 1.90 1.30
N ILE A 22 17.86 2.22 1.68
CA ILE A 22 18.55 1.62 2.82
C ILE A 22 18.32 2.52 4.04
N LEU A 23 17.67 1.97 5.08
CA LEU A 23 17.41 2.67 6.33
C LEU A 23 18.62 2.61 7.25
N GLU A 24 19.21 3.76 7.53
CA GLU A 24 20.28 3.92 8.51
C GLU A 24 19.83 4.92 9.57
N PHE A 25 19.93 4.50 10.83
CA PHE A 25 19.66 5.35 11.98
C PHE A 25 20.99 5.62 12.68
N SER A 26 21.36 6.90 12.81
CA SER A 26 22.57 7.34 13.49
C SER A 26 22.22 8.26 14.66
N ASN A 27 23.19 8.47 15.56
CA ASN A 27 23.10 9.44 16.66
C ASN A 27 21.84 9.26 17.54
N LEU A 28 21.53 8.02 17.91
CA LEU A 28 20.38 7.72 18.76
C LEU A 28 20.55 8.36 20.15
N GLY A 29 19.69 9.33 20.49
CA GLY A 29 19.75 10.09 21.74
C GLY A 29 19.34 9.31 22.99
N TYR A 30 18.73 8.13 22.83
CA TYR A 30 18.17 7.32 23.93
C TYR A 30 18.67 5.87 23.93
N GLY A 31 19.82 5.61 23.30
CA GLY A 31 20.38 4.27 23.16
C GLY A 31 19.79 3.48 21.98
N LEU A 32 20.10 2.18 21.94
CA LEU A 32 19.70 1.30 20.85
C LEU A 32 18.18 1.04 20.86
N PHE A 33 17.62 0.78 19.68
CA PHE A 33 16.25 0.29 19.57
C PHE A 33 16.07 -1.07 20.24
N ALA A 34 14.87 -1.34 20.76
CA ALA A 34 14.50 -2.69 21.18
C ALA A 34 14.50 -3.64 19.97
N ASN A 35 14.80 -4.93 20.20
CA ASN A 35 14.94 -5.93 19.13
C ASN A 35 13.68 -6.12 18.27
N ASP A 36 12.50 -5.78 18.78
CA ASP A 36 11.20 -5.90 18.12
C ASP A 36 10.71 -4.59 17.49
N THR A 37 11.55 -3.56 17.49
CA THR A 37 11.22 -2.25 16.89
C THR A 37 10.93 -2.42 15.40
N ARG A 38 9.73 -1.99 14.98
CA ARG A 38 9.32 -2.03 13.58
C ARG A 38 9.48 -0.66 12.93
N THR A 39 10.03 -0.65 11.73
CA THR A 39 10.18 0.55 10.91
C THR A 39 9.30 0.47 9.67
N SER A 40 8.78 1.61 9.22
CA SER A 40 7.98 1.70 8.01
C SER A 40 8.31 3.01 7.31
N VAL A 41 8.94 2.92 6.15
CA VAL A 41 9.10 4.07 5.26
C VAL A 41 7.73 4.43 4.69
N ARG A 42 7.40 5.72 4.66
CA ARG A 42 6.13 6.22 4.12
C ARG A 42 6.43 7.27 3.06
N VAL A 43 5.76 7.14 1.93
CA VAL A 43 5.67 8.18 0.91
C VAL A 43 4.22 8.68 0.96
N PRO A 44 3.96 9.99 0.99
CA PRO A 44 2.58 10.48 0.93
C PRO A 44 1.95 10.10 -0.42
N PRO A 45 0.73 9.52 -0.43
CA PRO A 45 0.04 9.22 -1.68
C PRO A 45 -0.38 10.51 -2.40
N GLN A 46 -0.50 10.45 -3.73
CA GLN A 46 -1.10 11.53 -4.51
C GLN A 46 -2.59 11.64 -4.18
N VAL A 47 -3.07 12.87 -3.96
CA VAL A 47 -4.47 13.14 -3.60
C VAL A 47 -5.35 13.50 -4.79
N ILE A 48 -4.74 13.90 -5.91
CA ILE A 48 -5.45 14.33 -7.12
C ILE A 48 -6.18 13.12 -7.74
N GLY A 49 -7.46 13.30 -8.06
CA GLY A 49 -8.28 12.27 -8.73
C GLY A 49 -8.88 11.21 -7.80
N LEU A 50 -8.57 11.24 -6.50
CA LEU A 50 -9.10 10.26 -5.55
C LEU A 50 -10.63 10.24 -5.46
N GLY A 51 -11.28 11.41 -5.64
CA GLY A 51 -12.76 11.48 -5.68
C GLY A 51 -13.36 10.65 -6.82
N LEU A 52 -12.69 10.52 -7.97
CA LEU A 52 -13.16 9.65 -9.06
C LEU A 52 -13.05 8.18 -8.67
N LEU A 53 -11.98 7.79 -7.97
CA LEU A 53 -11.81 6.43 -7.46
C LEU A 53 -12.82 6.09 -6.35
N GLU A 54 -13.25 7.07 -5.57
CA GLU A 54 -14.31 6.91 -4.57
C GLU A 54 -15.66 6.57 -5.20
N THR A 55 -15.95 7.10 -6.39
CA THR A 55 -17.20 6.79 -7.12
C THR A 55 -17.27 5.36 -7.64
N VAL A 56 -16.13 4.64 -7.71
CA VAL A 56 -16.12 3.24 -8.16
C VAL A 56 -16.90 2.39 -7.16
N PRO A 57 -17.94 1.65 -7.59
CA PRO A 57 -18.69 0.78 -6.70
C PRO A 57 -17.82 -0.33 -6.09
N GLU A 58 -18.09 -0.68 -4.84
CA GLU A 58 -17.37 -1.75 -4.13
C GLU A 58 -17.47 -3.10 -4.86
N ASN A 59 -18.64 -3.43 -5.39
CA ASN A 59 -18.86 -4.67 -6.14
C ASN A 59 -17.97 -4.75 -7.41
N THR A 60 -17.65 -3.61 -8.05
CA THR A 60 -16.72 -3.56 -9.17
C THR A 60 -15.32 -3.94 -8.71
N ILE A 61 -14.84 -3.41 -7.58
CA ILE A 61 -13.53 -3.77 -7.03
C ILE A 61 -13.49 -5.26 -6.68
N LEU A 62 -14.52 -5.77 -6.02
CA LEU A 62 -14.62 -7.18 -5.64
C LEU A 62 -14.71 -8.13 -6.85
N SER A 63 -15.25 -7.67 -7.98
CA SER A 63 -15.32 -8.46 -9.21
C SER A 63 -13.94 -8.75 -9.83
N PHE A 64 -12.93 -7.96 -9.49
CA PHE A 64 -11.53 -8.18 -9.90
C PHE A 64 -10.74 -9.06 -8.90
N ALA A 65 -11.40 -9.60 -7.87
CA ALA A 65 -10.74 -10.49 -6.92
C ALA A 65 -10.46 -11.85 -7.57
N ASP A 66 -9.18 -12.10 -7.90
CA ASP A 66 -8.71 -13.38 -8.38
C ASP A 66 -7.53 -13.88 -7.54
N PRO A 67 -7.78 -14.41 -6.33
CA PRO A 67 -6.70 -14.83 -5.44
C PRO A 67 -5.88 -16.03 -5.96
N SER A 68 -6.37 -16.71 -7.00
CA SER A 68 -5.80 -17.94 -7.54
C SER A 68 -5.34 -17.81 -8.99
N ASP A 69 -5.36 -16.60 -9.56
CA ASP A 69 -4.96 -16.34 -10.96
C ASP A 69 -5.64 -17.33 -11.93
N LYS A 70 -6.98 -17.41 -11.83
CA LYS A 70 -7.82 -18.33 -12.60
C LYS A 70 -7.84 -18.00 -14.07
N ASP A 71 -7.64 -16.73 -14.44
CA ASP A 71 -7.56 -16.31 -15.84
C ASP A 71 -6.13 -16.43 -16.42
N GLY A 72 -5.13 -16.74 -15.59
CA GLY A 72 -3.76 -17.03 -16.00
C GLY A 72 -3.01 -15.82 -16.53
N ASN A 73 -3.41 -14.62 -16.11
CA ASN A 73 -2.79 -13.37 -16.53
C ASN A 73 -1.59 -12.97 -15.64
N GLY A 74 -1.29 -13.76 -14.59
CA GLY A 74 -0.18 -13.53 -13.66
C GLY A 74 -0.54 -12.64 -12.48
N ILE A 75 -1.80 -12.21 -12.33
CA ILE A 75 -2.25 -11.25 -11.30
C ILE A 75 -3.16 -11.97 -10.29
N SER A 76 -2.65 -12.16 -9.08
CA SER A 76 -3.42 -12.74 -7.97
C SER A 76 -4.04 -11.68 -7.04
N GLY A 77 -5.08 -10.98 -7.50
CA GLY A 77 -5.73 -9.89 -6.77
C GLY A 77 -6.44 -10.35 -5.48
N ARG A 78 -6.15 -9.71 -4.34
CA ARG A 78 -6.76 -10.01 -3.03
C ARG A 78 -7.32 -8.74 -2.38
N PRO A 79 -8.65 -8.62 -2.20
CA PRO A 79 -9.24 -7.49 -1.48
C PRO A 79 -8.72 -7.42 -0.03
N ASN A 80 -8.40 -6.22 0.44
CA ASN A 80 -8.04 -5.99 1.82
C ASN A 80 -9.27 -5.57 2.63
N TYR A 81 -9.48 -6.17 3.79
CA TYR A 81 -10.59 -5.83 4.69
C TYR A 81 -10.07 -5.13 5.93
N VAL A 82 -10.74 -4.05 6.31
CA VAL A 82 -10.37 -3.20 7.44
C VAL A 82 -11.48 -3.29 8.50
N LEU A 83 -11.09 -3.49 9.76
CA LEU A 83 -12.02 -3.43 10.88
C LEU A 83 -12.74 -2.09 10.95
N ASN A 84 -14.05 -2.16 11.18
CA ASN A 84 -14.87 -0.99 11.41
C ASN A 84 -14.47 -0.30 12.72
N LEU A 85 -14.66 1.02 12.78
CA LEU A 85 -14.26 1.81 13.96
C LEU A 85 -15.04 1.44 15.23
N ASN A 86 -16.24 0.89 15.09
CA ASN A 86 -17.06 0.38 16.19
C ASN A 86 -16.61 -1.01 16.69
N GLY A 87 -15.57 -1.60 16.09
CA GLY A 87 -15.05 -2.92 16.45
C GLY A 87 -15.90 -4.10 15.95
N ILE A 88 -16.97 -3.86 15.19
CA ILE A 88 -17.90 -4.89 14.72
C ILE A 88 -17.96 -4.88 13.20
N GLY A 89 -17.61 -6.02 12.60
CA GLY A 89 -17.58 -6.20 11.15
C GLY A 89 -16.34 -5.61 10.49
N GLN A 90 -16.27 -5.79 9.18
CA GLN A 90 -15.18 -5.31 8.34
C GLN A 90 -15.76 -4.67 7.09
N THR A 91 -15.04 -3.68 6.56
CA THR A 91 -15.36 -3.01 5.30
C THR A 91 -14.18 -3.12 4.36
N LEU A 92 -14.43 -3.10 3.04
CA LEU A 92 -13.37 -3.08 2.05
C LEU A 92 -12.47 -1.85 2.27
N GLY A 93 -11.18 -2.11 2.38
CA GLY A 93 -10.15 -1.10 2.32
C GLY A 93 -9.91 -0.66 0.88
N ARG A 94 -9.92 0.66 0.64
CA ARG A 94 -9.91 1.25 -0.70
C ARG A 94 -8.76 2.22 -0.93
N PHE A 95 -8.33 2.94 0.12
CA PHE A 95 -7.37 4.04 -0.01
C PHE A 95 -6.11 3.88 0.84
N GLY A 96 -5.04 4.53 0.39
CA GLY A 96 -3.69 4.42 0.94
C GLY A 96 -2.90 3.25 0.34
N TRP A 97 -1.57 3.26 0.51
CA TRP A 97 -0.66 2.27 -0.09
C TRP A 97 -0.95 0.81 0.27
N LYS A 98 -1.64 0.58 1.38
CA LYS A 98 -2.03 -0.76 1.84
C LYS A 98 -3.55 -0.95 1.85
N ALA A 99 -4.29 -0.07 1.17
CA ALA A 99 -5.75 -0.07 1.17
C ALA A 99 -6.31 -0.18 2.59
N ASN A 100 -5.81 0.64 3.52
CA ASN A 100 -6.15 0.56 4.95
C ASN A 100 -7.22 1.57 5.37
N ASN A 101 -7.67 2.43 4.44
CA ASN A 101 -8.76 3.37 4.65
C ASN A 101 -9.95 2.98 3.78
N THR A 102 -11.16 3.03 4.34
CA THR A 102 -12.41 2.63 3.69
C THR A 102 -12.94 3.69 2.72
N ASP A 103 -12.69 4.96 3.03
CA ASP A 103 -13.19 6.14 2.32
C ASP A 103 -12.22 7.32 2.48
N LEU A 104 -12.43 8.39 1.69
CA LEU A 104 -11.56 9.57 1.73
C LEU A 104 -11.69 10.38 3.02
N SER A 105 -12.85 10.30 3.69
CA SER A 105 -13.06 10.96 4.97
C SER A 105 -12.14 10.37 6.04
N ARG A 106 -12.06 9.05 6.12
CA ARG A 106 -11.17 8.32 7.03
C ARG A 106 -9.71 8.52 6.68
N GLN A 107 -9.34 8.57 5.39
CA GLN A 107 -7.98 8.90 4.98
C GLN A 107 -7.58 10.32 5.43
N SER A 108 -8.49 11.28 5.32
CA SER A 108 -8.25 12.66 5.75
C SER A 108 -8.18 12.76 7.27
N SER A 109 -9.07 12.11 8.01
CA SER A 109 -9.06 12.06 9.48
C SER A 109 -7.86 11.30 10.05
N ALA A 110 -7.25 10.37 9.30
CA ALA A 110 -6.01 9.71 9.72
C ALA A 110 -4.75 10.56 9.48
N ALA A 111 -4.87 11.65 8.71
CA ALA A 111 -3.76 12.52 8.32
C ALA A 111 -3.64 13.79 9.19
N PHE A 112 -4.67 14.14 9.96
CA PHE A 112 -4.75 15.36 10.78
C PHE A 112 -5.24 15.08 12.20
#